data_AF-A0A431U511-F1
#
_entry.id   AF-A0A431U511-F1
#
_cell.length_a   1.000
_cell.length_b   1.000
_cell.length_c   1.000
_cell.angle_alpha   90.00
_cell.angle_beta   90.00
_cell.angle_gamma   90.00
#
_symmetry.space_group_name_H-M   'P 1'
#
loop_
_entity.id
_entity.type
_entity.pdbx_description
1 polymer ?
#
loop_
_entity_poly.entity_id
_entity_poly.type
_entity_poly.pdbx_seq_one_letter_code
_entity_poly.pdbx_strand_id
1 'polypeptide(L)'
;MLGLRLFTWLVGLLGQRTESRADERQLRRELLAYQRRQLIHQHIPEEHRVREAFGPRFEELLQLLVQHDAAGTGPAAPTNAYYPELTRTVIYQLGKAQTDEQLLTLLRQEQGLWFGSGSIDEQALEALAIDVQRWRQGAGL
;
A
#
# COMPACT_ATOMS: atom_id res chain seq x y z
N MET A 1 -51.53 -3.56 -21.03
CA MET A 1 -50.13 -3.87 -20.67
C MET A 1 -49.24 -2.63 -20.88
N LEU A 2 -49.34 -1.61 -20.02
CA LEU A 2 -48.53 -0.37 -20.12
C LEU A 2 -47.80 -0.01 -18.80
N GLY A 3 -48.18 -0.62 -17.67
CA GLY A 3 -47.56 -0.35 -16.37
C GLY A 3 -46.19 -1.00 -16.14
N LEU A 4 -45.86 -2.08 -16.85
CA LEU A 4 -44.63 -2.86 -16.59
C LEU A 4 -43.35 -2.22 -17.18
N ARG A 5 -43.48 -1.35 -18.19
CA ARG A 5 -42.34 -0.69 -18.87
C ARG A 5 -41.88 0.60 -18.20
N LEU A 6 -42.76 1.27 -17.45
CA LEU A 6 -42.40 2.47 -16.68
C LEU A 6 -41.63 2.11 -15.39
N PHE A 7 -41.92 0.96 -14.80
CA PHE A 7 -41.27 0.50 -13.58
C PHE A 7 -39.80 0.11 -13.79
N THR A 8 -39.48 -0.51 -14.93
CA THR A 8 -38.10 -0.90 -15.28
C THR A 8 -37.20 0.31 -15.56
N TRP A 9 -37.75 1.40 -16.10
CA TRP A 9 -36.99 2.63 -16.36
C TRP A 9 -36.63 3.40 -15.06
N LEU A 10 -37.55 3.43 -14.09
CA LEU A 10 -37.33 4.04 -12.77
C LEU A 10 -36.29 3.28 -11.93
N VAL A 11 -36.28 1.95 -11.99
CA VAL A 11 -35.28 1.12 -11.29
C VAL A 11 -33.87 1.32 -11.89
N GLY A 12 -33.74 1.43 -13.21
CA GLY A 12 -32.46 1.73 -13.87
C GLY A 12 -31.87 3.10 -13.48
N LEU A 13 -32.72 4.12 -13.36
CA LEU A 13 -32.31 5.47 -12.92
C LEU A 13 -31.93 5.54 -11.44
N LEU A 14 -32.57 4.73 -10.60
CA LEU A 14 -32.20 4.58 -9.19
C LEU A 14 -30.87 3.83 -9.04
N GLY A 15 -30.66 2.74 -9.81
CA GLY A 15 -29.41 1.97 -9.85
C GLY A 15 -28.19 2.78 -10.31
N GLN A 16 -28.33 3.54 -11.40
CA GLN A 16 -27.26 4.41 -11.91
C GLN A 16 -26.86 5.50 -10.92
N ARG A 17 -27.81 6.06 -10.17
CA ARG A 17 -27.52 7.07 -9.13
C ARG A 17 -26.83 6.46 -7.91
N THR A 18 -27.08 5.20 -7.58
CA THR A 18 -26.41 4.52 -6.46
C THR A 18 -24.99 4.09 -6.82
N GLU A 19 -24.75 3.58 -8.02
CA GLU A 19 -23.41 3.24 -8.50
C GLU A 19 -22.54 4.49 -8.62
N SER A 20 -23.05 5.56 -9.25
CA SER A 20 -22.33 6.83 -9.35
C SER A 20 -21.94 7.43 -7.99
N ARG A 21 -22.78 7.26 -6.95
CA ARG A 21 -22.47 7.70 -5.58
C ARG A 21 -21.47 6.78 -4.87
N ALA A 22 -21.48 5.48 -5.15
CA ALA A 22 -20.52 4.54 -4.60
C ALA A 22 -19.12 4.81 -5.20
N ASP A 23 -19.06 5.03 -6.51
CA ASP A 23 -17.85 5.37 -7.25
C ASP A 23 -17.27 6.72 -6.80
N GLU A 24 -18.12 7.74 -6.64
CA GLU A 24 -17.69 9.06 -6.14
C GLU A 24 -17.13 8.97 -4.70
N ARG A 25 -17.75 8.15 -3.83
CA ARG A 25 -17.23 7.92 -2.47
C ARG A 25 -15.93 7.12 -2.49
N GLN A 26 -15.75 6.20 -3.43
CA GLN A 26 -14.51 5.45 -3.57
C GLN A 26 -13.39 6.37 -4.07
N LEU A 27 -13.62 7.11 -5.15
CA LEU A 27 -12.67 8.08 -5.69
C LEU A 27 -12.27 9.11 -4.64
N ARG A 28 -13.22 9.65 -3.88
CA ARG A 28 -12.94 10.61 -2.81
C ARG A 28 -12.07 9.99 -1.70
N ARG A 29 -12.29 8.72 -1.35
CA ARG A 29 -11.47 8.01 -0.36
C ARG A 29 -10.05 7.80 -0.87
N GLU A 30 -9.89 7.38 -2.12
CA GLU A 30 -8.59 7.20 -2.75
C GLU A 30 -7.82 8.53 -2.85
N LEU A 31 -8.50 9.62 -3.23
CA LEU A 31 -7.92 10.97 -3.25
C LEU A 31 -7.46 11.44 -1.87
N LEU A 32 -8.26 11.22 -0.83
CA LEU A 32 -7.86 11.57 0.54
C LEU A 32 -6.68 10.71 1.03
N ALA A 33 -6.68 9.42 0.71
CA ALA A 33 -5.56 8.53 1.03
C ALA A 33 -4.28 8.94 0.28
N TYR A 34 -4.41 9.36 -0.98
CA TYR A 34 -3.32 9.88 -1.78
C TYR A 34 -2.76 11.20 -1.20
N GLN A 35 -3.62 12.18 -0.91
CA GLN A 35 -3.21 13.45 -0.29
C GLN A 35 -2.53 13.23 1.07
N ARG A 36 -3.06 12.33 1.89
CA ARG A 36 -2.46 11.97 3.18
C ARG A 36 -1.05 11.39 3.00
N ARG A 37 -0.87 10.48 2.05
CA ARG A 37 0.44 9.90 1.70
C ARG A 37 1.43 10.97 1.29
N GLN A 38 1.02 11.87 0.38
CA GLN A 38 1.87 12.98 -0.05
C GLN A 38 2.31 13.87 1.11
N LEU A 39 1.43 14.18 2.07
CA LEU A 39 1.78 15.00 3.22
C LEU A 39 2.76 14.29 4.17
N ILE A 40 2.54 13.00 4.45
CA ILE A 40 3.40 12.22 5.37
C ILE A 40 4.79 12.01 4.76
N HIS A 41 4.88 11.82 3.44
CA HIS A 41 6.12 11.47 2.75
C HIS A 41 6.68 12.60 1.89
N GLN A 42 6.25 13.85 2.09
CA GLN A 42 6.69 15.01 1.29
C GLN A 42 8.21 15.21 1.24
N HIS A 43 8.92 14.77 2.28
CA HIS A 43 10.37 14.86 2.40
C HIS A 43 11.12 13.63 1.85
N ILE A 44 10.40 12.57 1.45
CA ILE A 44 10.99 11.37 0.85
C ILE A 44 11.10 11.62 -0.67
N PRO A 45 12.30 11.50 -1.28
CA PRO A 45 12.46 11.70 -2.72
C PRO A 45 11.63 10.73 -3.56
N GLU A 46 11.33 11.09 -4.80
CA GLU A 46 10.61 10.26 -5.78
C GLU A 46 11.28 8.90 -6.03
N GLU A 47 10.49 7.90 -6.42
CA GLU A 47 10.92 6.49 -6.53
C GLU A 47 12.20 6.31 -7.34
N HIS A 48 12.27 6.89 -8.55
CA HIS A 48 13.45 6.80 -9.41
C HIS A 48 14.73 7.25 -8.71
N ARG A 49 14.68 8.35 -7.92
CA ARG A 49 15.85 8.86 -7.18
C ARG A 49 16.25 7.95 -6.05
N VAL A 50 15.28 7.36 -5.36
CA VAL A 50 15.54 6.41 -4.27
C VAL A 50 16.13 5.12 -4.83
N ARG A 51 15.60 4.63 -5.93
CA ARG A 51 16.12 3.46 -6.63
C ARG A 51 17.56 3.70 -7.11
N GLU A 52 17.88 4.87 -7.64
CA GLU A 52 19.25 5.26 -7.99
C GLU A 52 20.18 5.34 -6.77
N ALA A 53 19.71 5.91 -5.66
CA ALA A 53 20.51 6.12 -4.46
C ALA A 53 20.84 4.81 -3.70
N PHE A 54 19.90 3.87 -3.66
CA PHE A 54 20.04 2.61 -2.92
C PHE A 54 20.38 1.42 -3.82
N GLY A 55 20.15 1.53 -5.13
CA GLY A 55 20.53 0.53 -6.14
C GLY A 55 20.03 -0.87 -5.77
N PRO A 56 20.91 -1.90 -5.70
CA PRO A 56 20.53 -3.27 -5.37
C PRO A 56 19.74 -3.41 -4.05
N ARG A 57 20.02 -2.57 -3.06
CA ARG A 57 19.32 -2.59 -1.76
C ARG A 57 17.84 -2.27 -1.90
N PHE A 58 17.49 -1.38 -2.83
CA PHE A 58 16.10 -1.09 -3.13
C PHE A 58 15.40 -2.33 -3.70
N GLU A 59 16.02 -2.99 -4.66
CA GLU A 59 15.45 -4.18 -5.31
C GLU A 59 15.33 -5.37 -4.35
N GLU A 60 16.31 -5.58 -3.49
CA GLU A 60 16.27 -6.61 -2.45
C GLU A 60 15.12 -6.37 -1.45
N LEU A 61 14.97 -5.14 -0.97
CA LEU A 61 13.87 -4.79 -0.07
C LEU A 61 12.51 -4.91 -0.78
N LEU A 62 12.42 -4.49 -2.04
CA LEU A 62 11.22 -4.66 -2.85
C LEU A 62 10.83 -6.13 -2.97
N GLN A 63 11.81 -7.00 -3.23
CA GLN A 63 11.57 -8.45 -3.29
C GLN A 63 11.09 -9.01 -1.96
N LEU A 64 11.67 -8.60 -0.83
CA LEU A 64 11.18 -9.02 0.49
C LEU A 64 9.73 -8.61 0.71
N LEU A 65 9.37 -7.35 0.39
CA LEU A 65 8.01 -6.85 0.57
C LEU A 65 6.99 -7.59 -0.31
N VAL A 66 7.35 -7.88 -1.56
CA VAL A 66 6.52 -8.64 -2.51
C VAL A 66 6.42 -10.12 -2.10
N GLN A 67 7.52 -10.74 -1.65
CA GLN A 67 7.55 -12.15 -1.29
C GLN A 67 6.68 -12.46 -0.08
N HIS A 68 6.74 -11.60 0.94
CA HIS A 68 5.93 -11.77 2.15
C HIS A 68 4.48 -11.35 1.93
N ASP A 69 4.23 -10.39 1.03
CA ASP A 69 2.88 -9.93 0.66
C ASP A 69 1.95 -9.74 1.87
N ALA A 70 2.42 -9.03 2.91
CA ALA A 70 1.60 -8.84 4.11
C ALA A 70 0.32 -8.03 3.85
N ALA A 71 0.14 -7.47 2.65
CA ALA A 71 -1.09 -6.81 2.22
C ALA A 71 -2.13 -7.78 1.62
N GLY A 72 -1.77 -9.06 1.43
CA GLY A 72 -2.67 -10.08 0.90
C GLY A 72 -3.09 -9.86 -0.55
N THR A 73 -2.22 -9.26 -1.37
CA THR A 73 -2.48 -8.98 -2.79
C THR A 73 -2.41 -10.24 -3.67
N GLY A 74 -1.84 -11.32 -3.14
CA GLY A 74 -1.75 -12.64 -3.73
C GLY A 74 -0.90 -12.65 -5.01
N PRO A 75 -1.34 -13.35 -6.07
CA PRO A 75 -0.59 -13.44 -7.33
C PRO A 75 -0.33 -12.10 -8.02
N ALA A 76 -1.06 -11.04 -7.65
CA ALA A 76 -0.86 -9.70 -8.18
C ALA A 76 0.27 -8.92 -7.51
N ALA A 77 0.86 -9.42 -6.41
CA ALA A 77 1.92 -8.73 -5.67
C ALA A 77 3.08 -8.25 -6.56
N PRO A 78 3.64 -9.07 -7.48
CA PRO A 78 4.80 -8.67 -8.28
C PRO A 78 4.54 -7.52 -9.27
N THR A 79 3.27 -7.27 -9.62
CA THR A 79 2.88 -6.22 -10.59
C THR A 79 2.13 -5.07 -9.93
N ASN A 80 1.96 -5.10 -8.60
CA ASN A 80 1.24 -4.06 -7.89
C ASN A 80 2.11 -2.80 -7.72
N ALA A 81 1.62 -1.67 -8.24
CA ALA A 81 2.31 -0.39 -8.26
C ALA A 81 2.57 0.21 -6.86
N TYR A 82 1.92 -0.29 -5.81
CA TYR A 82 2.16 0.18 -4.44
C TYR A 82 3.42 -0.40 -3.81
N TYR A 83 3.95 -1.53 -4.28
CA TYR A 83 5.18 -2.08 -3.70
C TYR A 83 6.41 -1.20 -3.93
N PRO A 84 6.69 -0.68 -5.14
CA PRO A 84 7.79 0.25 -5.33
C PRO A 84 7.68 1.50 -4.46
N GLU A 85 6.47 2.05 -4.30
CA GLU A 85 6.21 3.19 -3.42
C GLU A 85 6.39 2.84 -1.93
N LEU A 86 5.93 1.67 -1.49
CA LEU A 86 6.15 1.17 -0.14
C LEU A 86 7.65 0.98 0.13
N THR A 87 8.39 0.38 -0.79
CA THR A 87 9.85 0.20 -0.68
C THR A 87 10.55 1.55 -0.49
N ARG A 88 10.17 2.55 -1.30
CA ARG A 88 10.70 3.91 -1.24
C ARG A 88 10.51 4.54 0.14
N THR A 89 9.34 4.36 0.75
CA THR A 89 9.02 5.00 2.03
C THR A 89 9.60 4.23 3.21
N VAL A 90 9.63 2.90 3.14
CA VAL A 90 10.24 2.05 4.15
C VAL A 90 11.74 2.31 4.21
N ILE A 91 12.47 2.24 3.08
CA ILE A 91 13.94 2.31 3.08
C ILE A 91 14.48 3.62 3.67
N TYR A 92 13.78 4.73 3.44
CA TYR A 92 14.14 6.04 4.02
C TYR A 92 13.83 6.17 5.51
N GLN A 93 12.91 5.35 6.02
CA GLN A 93 12.46 5.43 7.41
C GLN A 93 13.09 4.35 8.29
N LEU A 94 13.73 3.34 7.72
CA LEU A 94 14.40 2.27 8.47
C LEU A 94 15.35 2.78 9.56
N GLY A 95 16.09 3.86 9.29
CA GLY A 95 17.00 4.46 10.27
C GLY A 95 16.31 5.03 11.52
N LYS A 96 14.98 5.22 11.48
CA LYS A 96 14.18 5.62 12.65
C LYS A 96 13.81 4.45 13.55
N ALA A 97 13.86 3.21 13.03
CA ALA A 97 13.51 2.00 13.75
C ALA A 97 14.77 1.33 14.32
N GLN A 98 15.06 1.58 15.60
CA GLN A 98 16.25 1.09 16.27
C GLN A 98 16.03 -0.28 16.93
N THR A 99 14.78 -0.64 17.24
CA THR A 99 14.40 -1.93 17.83
C THR A 99 13.51 -2.73 16.89
N ASP A 100 13.43 -4.05 17.12
CA ASP A 100 12.57 -4.95 16.33
C ASP A 100 11.09 -4.55 16.42
N GLU A 101 10.65 -4.10 17.61
CA GLU A 101 9.28 -3.59 17.82
C GLU A 101 9.01 -2.30 17.01
N GLN A 102 9.99 -1.39 16.96
CA GLN A 102 9.88 -0.18 16.15
C GLN A 102 9.87 -0.51 14.65
N LEU A 103 10.65 -1.50 14.22
CA LEU A 103 10.66 -1.96 12.84
C LEU A 103 9.30 -2.56 12.46
N LEU A 104 8.76 -3.46 13.28
CA LEU A 104 7.44 -4.05 13.06
C LEU A 104 6.35 -2.97 13.01
N THR A 105 6.42 -2.00 13.92
CA THR A 105 5.47 -0.87 13.95
C THR A 105 5.56 -0.01 12.69
N LEU A 106 6.78 0.30 12.24
CA LEU A 106 7.02 1.04 11.00
C LEU A 106 6.46 0.30 9.79
N LEU A 107 6.75 -1.00 9.67
CA LEU A 107 6.25 -1.83 8.56
C LEU A 107 4.72 -1.89 8.58
N ARG A 108 4.09 -2.08 9.74
CA ARG A 108 2.63 -2.06 9.89
C ARG A 108 2.04 -0.72 9.42
N GLN A 109 2.62 0.38 9.86
CA GLN A 109 2.14 1.72 9.53
C GLN A 109 2.23 2.00 8.03
N GLU A 110 3.36 1.68 7.42
CA GLU A 110 3.60 1.90 5.99
C GLU A 110 2.72 0.99 5.14
N GLN A 111 2.63 -0.31 5.47
CA GLN A 111 1.69 -1.24 4.82
C GLN A 111 0.25 -0.73 4.90
N GLY A 112 -0.19 -0.33 6.10
CA GLY A 112 -1.54 0.19 6.31
C GLY A 112 -1.81 1.51 5.59
N LEU A 113 -0.78 2.32 5.35
CA LEU A 113 -0.90 3.57 4.60
C LEU A 113 -1.08 3.32 3.09
N TRP A 114 -0.38 2.32 2.54
CA TRP A 114 -0.40 2.02 1.10
C TRP A 114 -1.55 1.08 0.70
N PHE A 115 -1.86 0.08 1.52
CA PHE A 115 -2.84 -0.97 1.22
C PHE A 115 -4.12 -0.88 2.08
N GLY A 116 -4.09 -0.09 3.16
CA GLY A 116 -5.20 0.03 4.11
C GLY A 116 -4.97 -0.83 5.36
N SER A 117 -5.38 -0.34 6.54
CA SER A 117 -5.14 -1.03 7.82
C SER A 117 -5.95 -2.31 8.03
N GLY A 118 -6.92 -2.60 7.16
CA GLY A 118 -7.81 -3.78 7.27
C GLY A 118 -7.34 -5.01 6.51
N SER A 119 -6.26 -4.92 5.74
CA SER A 119 -5.77 -5.98 4.85
C SER A 119 -4.41 -6.55 5.26
N ILE A 120 -3.95 -6.25 6.48
CA ILE A 120 -2.63 -6.68 6.93
C ILE A 120 -2.72 -8.10 7.50
N ASP A 121 -1.97 -9.03 6.91
CA ASP A 121 -1.66 -10.32 7.50
C ASP A 121 -0.52 -10.13 8.52
N GLU A 122 -0.87 -10.20 9.80
CA GLU A 122 0.08 -10.00 10.90
C GLU A 122 1.17 -11.09 10.96
N GLN A 123 0.89 -12.33 10.55
CA GLN A 123 1.90 -13.39 10.53
C GLN A 123 2.94 -13.13 9.43
N ALA A 124 2.48 -12.76 8.24
CA ALA A 124 3.35 -12.37 7.15
C ALA A 124 4.15 -11.10 7.48
N LEU A 125 3.55 -10.16 8.19
CA LEU A 125 4.21 -8.92 8.63
C LEU A 125 5.33 -9.18 9.65
N GLU A 126 5.11 -10.07 10.62
CA GLU A 126 6.12 -10.48 11.60
C GLU A 126 7.29 -11.18 10.92
N ALA A 127 7.01 -12.10 9.98
CA ALA A 127 8.05 -12.78 9.20
C ALA A 127 8.86 -11.78 8.35
N LEU A 128 8.19 -10.84 7.69
CA LEU A 128 8.82 -9.74 6.95
C LEU A 128 9.73 -8.91 7.85
N ALA A 129 9.29 -8.55 9.06
CA ALA A 129 10.10 -7.74 9.98
C ALA A 129 11.42 -8.45 10.36
N ILE A 130 11.38 -9.77 10.57
CA ILE A 130 12.56 -10.58 10.85
C ILE A 130 13.52 -10.56 9.64
N ASP A 131 13.02 -10.76 8.43
CA ASP A 131 13.87 -10.81 7.24
C ASP A 131 14.43 -9.44 6.86
N VAL A 132 13.65 -8.37 7.03
CA VAL A 132 14.14 -6.98 6.88
C VAL A 132 15.23 -6.67 7.90
N GLN A 133 15.11 -7.16 9.13
CA GLN A 133 16.13 -6.96 10.16
C GLN A 133 17.45 -7.67 9.79
N ARG A 134 17.38 -8.92 9.30
CA ARG A 134 18.56 -9.65 8.81
C ARG A 134 19.19 -8.96 7.61
N TRP A 135 18.36 -8.56 6.65
CA TRP A 135 18.81 -7.84 5.46
C TRP A 135 19.52 -6.53 5.82
N ARG A 136 18.95 -5.76 6.77
CA ARG A 136 19.56 -4.51 7.26
C ARG A 136 20.96 -4.74 7.82
N GLN A 137 21.14 -5.78 8.64
CA GLN A 137 22.43 -6.15 9.22
C GLN A 137 23.45 -6.53 8.14
N GLY A 138 23.04 -7.24 7.09
CA GLY A 138 23.89 -7.58 5.94
C GLY A 138 24.21 -6.39 5.04
N ALA A 139 23.29 -5.42 4.93
CA ALA A 139 23.45 -4.22 4.14
C ALA A 139 24.28 -3.12 4.85
N GLY A 140 24.49 -3.21 6.17
CA GLY A 140 25.14 -2.13 6.93
C GLY A 140 24.31 -0.84 6.92
N LEU A 141 22.98 -0.98 7.00
CA LEU A 141 22.00 0.08 7.25
C LEU A 141 21.57 0.07 8.72
#